data_AF-A0A803T115-F1
#
_entry.id   AF-A0A803T115-F1
#
_cell.length_a   1.000
_cell.length_b   1.000
_cell.length_c   1.000
_cell.angle_alpha   90.00
_cell.angle_beta   90.00
_cell.angle_gamma   90.00
#
_symmetry.space_group_name_H-M   'P 1'
#
loop_
_entity.id
_entity.type
_entity.pdbx_description
1 polymer ?
#
loop_
_entity_poly.entity_id
_entity_poly.type
_entity_poly.pdbx_seq_one_letter_code
_entity_poly.pdbx_strand_id
1 'polypeptide(L)'
;MDGLTTNGVLVMHPNGGFSEDSTPGVWREISVCGNVYALRDSRSAQQRGKLVGWGAGKGLHSGPEQAPHRCVWWTPQKMLQLYG
;
A
#
# COMPACT_ATOMS: atom_id res chain seq x y z
N MET A 1 10.90 -12.96 10.53
CA MET A 1 11.31 -12.88 9.11
C MET A 1 10.17 -12.23 8.35
N ASP A 2 10.43 -11.19 7.55
CA ASP A 2 9.39 -10.50 6.77
C ASP A 2 9.55 -10.79 5.27
N GLY A 3 8.44 -10.82 4.54
CA GLY A 3 8.36 -11.20 3.13
C GLY A 3 7.24 -10.47 2.41
N LEU A 4 7.36 -10.37 1.09
CA LEU A 4 6.33 -9.82 0.24
C LEU A 4 5.67 -10.96 -0.55
N THR A 5 4.39 -10.80 -0.88
CA THR A 5 3.69 -11.79 -1.72
C THR A 5 4.23 -11.76 -3.15
N THR A 6 4.03 -12.84 -3.89
CA THR A 6 4.54 -12.99 -5.27
C THR A 6 4.09 -11.86 -6.20
N ASN A 7 2.85 -11.38 -6.01
CA ASN A 7 2.24 -10.35 -6.84
C ASN A 7 2.09 -8.98 -6.14
N GLY A 8 2.50 -8.89 -4.87
CA GLY A 8 2.34 -7.71 -4.04
C GLY A 8 0.89 -7.44 -3.60
N VAL A 9 0.74 -6.90 -2.38
CA VAL A 9 -0.49 -6.24 -1.93
C VAL A 9 -0.24 -4.74 -1.99
N LEU A 10 -1.08 -4.02 -2.73
CA LEU A 10 -0.91 -2.59 -2.94
C LEU A 10 -1.94 -1.79 -2.17
N VAL A 11 -1.47 -0.70 -1.55
CA VAL A 11 -2.30 0.26 -0.84
C VAL A 11 -2.03 1.65 -1.38
N MET A 12 -3.11 2.40 -1.58
CA MET A 12 -3.05 3.84 -1.82
C MET A 12 -3.98 4.54 -0.83
N HIS A 13 -3.43 5.57 -0.21
CA HIS A 13 -4.15 6.44 0.71
C HIS A 13 -4.34 7.78 0.00
N PRO A 14 -5.58 8.18 -0.33
CA PRO A 14 -5.84 9.44 -1.03
C PRO A 14 -5.28 10.65 -0.27
N ASN A 15 -4.82 11.65 -1.01
CA ASN A 15 -4.48 12.95 -0.45
C ASN A 15 -5.78 13.70 -0.15
N GLY A 16 -5.89 14.29 1.04
CA GLY A 16 -7.13 14.96 1.47
C GLY A 16 -8.18 14.04 2.10
N GLY A 17 -7.91 12.73 2.21
CA GLY A 17 -8.87 11.76 2.75
C GLY A 17 -9.89 11.29 1.71
N PHE A 18 -11.07 10.81 2.14
CA PHE A 18 -12.13 10.37 1.23
C PHE A 18 -13.19 11.46 1.10
N SER A 19 -12.82 12.56 0.44
CA SER A 19 -13.70 13.67 0.07
C SER A 19 -13.76 13.80 -1.46
N GLU A 20 -14.73 14.57 -1.98
CA GLU A 20 -14.83 14.84 -3.43
C GLU A 20 -13.57 15.54 -3.98
N ASP A 21 -12.91 16.37 -3.18
CA ASP A 21 -11.67 17.05 -3.56
C ASP A 21 -10.40 16.19 -3.40
N SER A 22 -10.57 14.92 -3.02
CA SER A 22 -9.42 14.05 -2.79
C SER A 22 -8.71 13.71 -4.09
N THR A 23 -7.38 13.69 -4.03
CA THR A 23 -6.55 13.25 -5.16
C THR A 23 -5.89 11.91 -4.86
N PRO A 24 -5.63 11.07 -5.87
CA PRO A 24 -4.95 9.80 -5.65
C PRO A 24 -3.60 9.99 -4.95
N GLY A 25 -3.35 9.20 -3.92
CA GLY A 25 -2.06 9.16 -3.25
C GLY A 25 -1.05 8.27 -3.96
N VAL A 26 0.14 8.16 -3.36
CA VAL A 26 1.19 7.27 -3.87
C VAL A 26 0.88 5.82 -3.50
N TRP A 27 0.94 4.93 -4.48
CA TRP A 27 0.84 3.49 -4.25
C TRP A 27 2.06 2.95 -3.50
N ARG A 28 1.81 2.07 -2.54
CA ARG A 28 2.82 1.38 -1.74
C ARG A 28 2.54 -0.11 -1.71
N GLU A 29 3.60 -0.90 -1.60
CA GLU A 29 3.51 -2.33 -1.40
C GLU A 29 3.59 -2.65 0.09
N ILE A 30 2.75 -3.56 0.56
CA ILE A 30 2.68 -3.98 1.96
C ILE A 30 3.23 -5.40 2.10
N SER A 31 4.12 -5.59 3.08
CA SER A 31 4.64 -6.91 3.43
C SER A 31 3.68 -7.72 4.27
N VAL A 32 3.96 -9.02 4.41
CA VAL A 32 3.18 -9.95 5.24
C VAL A 32 3.16 -9.49 6.71
N CYS A 33 4.25 -8.88 7.19
CA CYS A 33 4.31 -8.32 8.54
C CYS A 33 3.82 -6.86 8.65
N GLY A 34 3.34 -6.25 7.55
CA GLY A 34 2.76 -4.91 7.55
C GLY A 34 3.75 -3.75 7.33
N ASN A 35 4.99 -4.03 6.91
CA ASN A 35 5.93 -2.99 6.53
C ASN A 35 5.56 -2.37 5.18
N VAL A 36 5.85 -1.08 5.01
CA VAL A 36 5.49 -0.31 3.82
C VAL A 36 6.70 -0.09 2.93
N TYR A 37 6.58 -0.51 1.68
CA TYR A 37 7.62 -0.39 0.66
C TYR A 37 7.14 0.48 -0.50
N ALA A 38 8.08 1.13 -1.18
CA ALA A 38 7.85 1.65 -2.52
C ALA A 38 7.53 0.48 -3.48
N LEU A 39 6.92 0.80 -4.62
CA LEU A 39 6.69 -0.21 -5.66
C LEU A 39 8.03 -0.79 -6.16
N ARG A 40 7.98 -2.05 -6.58
CA ARG A 40 9.05 -2.71 -7.34
C ARG A 40 9.02 -2.24 -8.80
N ASP A 41 10.11 -2.47 -9.53
CA ASP A 41 10.20 -2.12 -10.96
C ASP A 41 9.13 -2.84 -11.81
N SER A 42 8.75 -4.06 -11.41
CA SER A 42 7.61 -4.78 -11.97
C SER A 42 6.90 -5.62 -10.91
N ARG A 43 5.63 -5.97 -11.15
CA ARG A 43 4.75 -6.63 -10.17
C ARG A 43 5.36 -7.92 -9.58
N SER A 44 6.01 -8.73 -10.41
CA SER A 44 6.59 -10.01 -10.03
C SER A 44 8.10 -9.96 -9.83
N ALA A 45 8.72 -8.76 -9.86
CA ALA A 45 10.15 -8.62 -9.63
C ALA A 45 10.51 -9.18 -8.25
N GLN A 46 11.57 -9.99 -8.16
CA GLN A 46 12.04 -10.51 -6.86
C GLN A 46 12.62 -9.41 -5.96
N GLN A 47 13.12 -8.34 -6.57
CA GLN A 47 13.66 -7.20 -5.84
C GLN A 47 12.53 -6.35 -5.27
N ARG A 48 12.49 -6.26 -3.93
CA ARG A 48 11.58 -5.38 -3.20
C ARG A 48 11.91 -3.91 -3.48
N GLY A 49 10.90 -3.05 -3.44
CA GLY A 49 11.12 -1.61 -3.45
C GLY A 49 11.78 -1.12 -2.16
N LYS A 50 12.13 0.18 -2.12
CA LYS A 50 12.76 0.79 -0.94
C LYS A 50 11.79 0.80 0.25
N LEU A 51 12.27 0.45 1.45
CA LEU A 51 11.50 0.61 2.68
C LEU A 51 11.18 2.09 2.88
N VAL A 52 9.90 2.40 2.99
CA VAL A 52 9.44 3.76 3.25
C VAL A 52 9.11 3.82 4.72
N GLY A 53 10.01 4.43 5.50
CA GLY A 53 9.68 4.82 6.86
C GLY A 53 8.49 5.77 6.80
N TRP A 54 7.40 5.44 7.47
CA TRP A 54 6.33 6.39 7.70
C TRP A 54 6.98 7.57 8.43
N GLY A 55 7.00 8.76 7.82
CA GLY A 55 7.66 9.93 8.40
C GLY A 55 7.22 10.11 9.85
N ALA A 56 8.18 10.38 10.73
CA ALA A 56 7.97 10.63 12.16
C ALA A 56 6.69 11.45 12.38
N GLY A 57 5.62 10.82 12.88
CA GLY A 57 4.40 11.54 13.24
C GLY A 57 3.08 10.76 13.25
N LYS A 58 2.91 9.69 12.48
CA LYS A 58 1.66 8.90 12.50
C LYS A 58 1.94 7.42 12.26
N GLY A 59 2.21 6.68 13.34
CA GLY A 59 2.38 5.24 13.28
C GLY A 59 1.07 4.54 12.90
N LEU A 60 1.18 3.42 12.18
CA LEU A 60 0.13 2.41 12.21
C LEU A 60 0.10 1.87 13.64
N HIS A 61 -0.81 2.38 14.46
CA HIS A 61 -0.95 1.94 15.84
C HIS A 61 -1.13 0.42 15.85
N SER A 62 -0.24 -0.27 16.55
CA SER A 62 -0.47 -1.62 17.06
C SER A 62 -1.50 -1.52 18.20
N GLY A 63 -2.74 -1.23 17.85
CA GLY A 63 -3.91 -1.34 18.73
C GLY A 63 -4.88 -2.33 18.11
N PRO A 64 -5.51 -3.22 18.90
CA PRO A 64 -6.63 -3.99 18.37
C PRO A 64 -7.74 -2.99 18.02
N GLU A 65 -8.39 -3.17 16.87
CA GLU A 65 -9.56 -2.37 16.47
C GLU A 65 -9.28 -0.97 15.91
N GLN A 66 -8.40 -0.88 14.91
CA GLN A 66 -8.61 0.01 13.77
C GLN A 66 -8.13 -0.71 12.50
N ALA A 67 -8.90 -1.71 12.09
CA ALA A 67 -8.86 -2.15 10.72
C ALA A 67 -9.13 -0.93 9.81
N PRO A 68 -8.41 -0.81 8.68
CA PRO A 68 -8.33 0.42 7.90
C PRO A 68 -9.59 0.58 7.05
N HIS A 69 -10.64 1.16 7.62
CA HIS A 69 -11.83 1.62 6.89
C HIS A 69 -11.54 2.80 5.94
N ARG A 70 -10.26 3.11 5.67
CA ARG A 70 -9.78 4.29 4.93
C ARG A 70 -8.61 3.98 3.99
N CYS A 71 -8.48 2.76 3.51
CA CYS A 71 -7.49 2.40 2.49
C CYS A 71 -8.20 1.71 1.33
N VAL A 72 -7.86 2.08 0.10
CA VAL A 72 -8.37 1.39 -1.08
C VAL A 72 -7.48 0.17 -1.30
N TRP A 73 -7.97 -1.00 -0.89
CA TRP A 73 -7.29 -2.28 -1.10
C TRP A 73 -7.70 -2.83 -2.46
N TRP A 74 -6.75 -2.86 -3.40
CA TRP A 74 -6.95 -3.56 -4.66
C TRP A 74 -6.04 -4.76 -4.74
N THR A 75 -6.61 -5.92 -5.07
CA THR A 75 -5.82 -6.92 -5.77
C THR A 75 -5.46 -6.33 -7.14
N PRO A 76 -4.18 -6.20 -7.49
CA PRO A 76 -3.78 -5.49 -8.70
C PRO A 76 -4.33 -6.12 -10.00
N GLN A 77 -4.84 -7.36 -9.96
CA GLN A 77 -5.51 -8.03 -11.09
C GLN A 77 -6.77 -7.29 -11.57
N LYS A 78 -7.47 -6.62 -10.66
CA LYS A 78 -8.66 -5.83 -10.98
C LYS A 78 -8.29 -4.39 -11.44
N MET A 79 -7.06 -3.92 -11.18
CA MET A 79 -6.56 -2.62 -11.69
C MET A 79 -6.18 -2.72 -13.18
N LEU A 80 -5.49 -3.80 -13.58
CA LEU A 80 -5.11 -4.01 -14.99
C LEU A 80 -6.33 -4.16 -15.92
N GLN A 81 -7.45 -4.62 -15.38
CA GLN A 81 -8.71 -4.80 -16.11
C GLN A 81 -9.52 -3.52 -16.30
N LEU A 82 -9.22 -2.46 -15.53
CA LEU A 82 -9.96 -1.19 -15.56
C LEU A 82 -9.19 -0.05 -16.21
N TYR A 83 -7.86 -0.14 -16.25
CA TYR A 83 -6.97 0.88 -16.80
C TYR A 83 -6.07 0.35 -17.93
N GLY A 84 -6.36 -0.83 -18.45
CA GLY A 84 -5.72 -1.45 -19.61
C GLY A 84 -6.64 -1.48 -20.82
#